data_AF-A0A938Y303-F1
#
_entry.id   AF-A0A938Y303-F1
#
_cell.length_a   1.000
_cell.length_b   1.000
_cell.length_c   1.000
_cell.angle_alpha   90.00
_cell.angle_beta   90.00
_cell.angle_gamma   90.00
#
_symmetry.space_group_name_H-M   'P 1'
#
loop_
_entity.id
_entity.type
_entity.pdbx_description
1 polymer ?
#
loop_
_entity_poly.entity_id
_entity_poly.type
_entity_poly.pdbx_seq_one_letter_code
_entity_poly.pdbx_strand_id
1 'polypeptide(L)'
;MRLRDKEIIKDLEKFRCLSRNDIIKLHFQGVKDPINSANRVLRRLRDRGEIEVITSQAPYVYACKPSPIKRDSQKIPHYLEIVQVYHDMAQIGTPSTFIPEPKYGKGLPEPDIFTIWGGKPMFIEVQRNTFTSAVWGEKFARYRTYFHRKDWMREPWQGKEPVFPWLIILTQTRIAVPDGLPLKVFQIPGIRHLLHKGASAEKVTSKDTKELMNP
;
A
#
# COMPACT_ATOMS: atom_id res chain seq x y z
N MET A 1 -4.63 -15.86 -24.89
CA MET A 1 -5.16 -15.40 -23.58
C MET A 1 -5.93 -14.10 -23.79
N ARG A 2 -7.06 -13.85 -23.11
CA ARG A 2 -7.83 -12.60 -23.28
C ARG A 2 -7.14 -11.43 -22.56
N LEU A 3 -7.49 -10.17 -22.89
CA LEU A 3 -6.93 -8.99 -22.21
C LEU A 3 -7.14 -9.07 -20.69
N ARG A 4 -8.38 -9.29 -20.25
CA ARG A 4 -8.73 -9.46 -18.82
C ARG A 4 -7.94 -10.58 -18.14
N ASP A 5 -7.66 -11.67 -18.86
CA ASP A 5 -6.88 -12.80 -18.31
C ASP A 5 -5.46 -12.34 -17.97
N LYS A 6 -4.83 -11.59 -18.88
CA LYS A 6 -3.49 -11.01 -18.69
C LYS A 6 -3.48 -9.99 -17.55
N GLU A 7 -4.52 -9.15 -17.45
CA GLU A 7 -4.64 -8.16 -16.37
C GLU A 7 -4.77 -8.81 -14.99
N ILE A 8 -5.58 -9.86 -14.87
CA ILE A 8 -5.72 -10.62 -13.63
C ILE A 8 -4.38 -11.24 -13.21
N ILE A 9 -3.66 -11.86 -14.16
CA ILE A 9 -2.34 -12.44 -13.87
C ILE A 9 -1.36 -11.35 -13.42
N LYS A 10 -1.32 -10.21 -14.11
CA LYS A 10 -0.47 -9.07 -13.74
C LYS A 10 -0.76 -8.57 -12.33
N ASP A 11 -2.02 -8.45 -11.93
CA ASP A 11 -2.37 -8.02 -10.58
C ASP A 11 -2.10 -9.11 -9.53
N LEU A 12 -2.26 -10.40 -9.87
CA LEU A 12 -1.84 -11.51 -9.00
C LEU A 12 -0.32 -11.54 -8.79
N GLU A 13 0.48 -11.24 -9.81
CA GLU A 13 1.94 -11.09 -9.70
C GLU A 13 2.30 -9.89 -8.81
N LYS A 14 1.64 -8.75 -9.04
CA LYS A 14 1.86 -7.51 -8.28
C LYS A 14 1.54 -7.67 -6.79
N PHE A 15 0.39 -8.24 -6.45
CA PHE A 15 -0.09 -8.37 -5.07
C PHE A 15 0.28 -9.71 -4.41
N ARG A 16 0.94 -10.61 -5.14
CA ARG A 16 1.26 -12.02 -4.78
C ARG A 16 0.06 -12.94 -4.63
N CYS A 17 -1.04 -12.45 -4.08
CA CYS A 17 -2.31 -13.16 -4.06
C CYS A 17 -3.50 -12.20 -3.99
N LEU A 18 -4.67 -12.67 -4.44
CA LEU A 18 -5.93 -11.91 -4.41
C LEU A 18 -7.07 -12.84 -4.03
N SER A 19 -8.02 -12.37 -3.22
CA SER A 19 -9.27 -13.11 -3.04
C SER A 19 -10.13 -13.02 -4.31
N ARG A 20 -11.06 -13.96 -4.49
CA ARG A 20 -12.10 -13.87 -5.53
C ARG A 20 -12.77 -12.49 -5.53
N ASN A 21 -13.06 -11.96 -4.34
CA ASN A 21 -13.77 -10.70 -4.20
C ASN A 21 -12.91 -9.52 -4.66
N ASP A 22 -11.60 -9.55 -4.40
CA ASP A 22 -10.67 -8.52 -4.89
C ASP A 22 -10.59 -8.56 -6.43
N ILE A 23 -10.47 -9.76 -7.01
CA ILE A 23 -10.45 -9.94 -8.47
C ILE A 23 -11.74 -9.41 -9.12
N ILE A 24 -12.89 -9.65 -8.48
CA ILE A 24 -14.18 -9.10 -8.92
C ILE A 24 -14.15 -7.57 -8.88
N LYS A 25 -13.71 -6.98 -7.76
CA LYS A 25 -13.61 -5.53 -7.60
C LYS A 25 -12.62 -4.89 -8.57
N LEU A 26 -11.58 -5.59 -9.02
CA LEU A 26 -10.60 -5.04 -9.95
C LEU A 26 -11.03 -5.16 -11.42
N HIS A 27 -11.59 -6.31 -11.84
CA HIS A 27 -11.71 -6.64 -13.26
C HIS A 27 -13.13 -6.89 -13.76
N PHE A 28 -14.11 -6.94 -12.86
CA PHE A 28 -15.50 -7.28 -13.21
C PHE A 28 -16.52 -6.22 -12.76
N GLN A 29 -16.06 -5.02 -12.40
CA GLN A 29 -16.96 -3.89 -12.17
C GLN A 29 -17.78 -3.61 -13.43
N GLY A 30 -19.08 -3.35 -13.26
CA GLY A 30 -20.01 -3.08 -14.37
C GLY A 30 -20.44 -4.29 -15.20
N VAL A 31 -19.98 -5.51 -14.88
CA VAL A 31 -20.47 -6.73 -15.54
C VAL A 31 -21.81 -7.16 -14.93
N LYS A 32 -22.81 -7.51 -15.76
CA LYS A 32 -24.17 -7.90 -15.32
C LYS A 32 -24.19 -9.02 -14.27
N ASP A 33 -23.29 -9.99 -14.41
CA ASP A 33 -23.10 -11.08 -13.45
C ASP A 33 -21.60 -11.24 -13.16
N PRO A 34 -21.06 -10.44 -12.22
CA PRO A 34 -19.63 -10.35 -12.01
C PRO A 34 -19.09 -11.62 -11.33
N ILE A 35 -19.87 -12.26 -10.46
CA ILE A 35 -19.47 -13.47 -9.72
C ILE A 35 -19.32 -14.66 -10.67
N ASN A 36 -20.35 -15.00 -11.46
CA ASN A 36 -20.25 -16.14 -12.37
C ASN A 36 -19.26 -15.87 -13.51
N SER A 37 -19.13 -14.61 -13.93
CA SER A 37 -18.09 -14.24 -14.90
C SER A 37 -16.69 -14.42 -14.33
N ALA A 38 -16.41 -13.95 -13.12
CA ALA A 38 -15.13 -14.16 -12.45
C ALA A 38 -14.83 -15.64 -12.26
N ASN A 39 -15.78 -16.43 -11.74
CA ASN A 39 -15.61 -17.87 -11.52
C ASN A 39 -15.26 -18.61 -12.83
N ARG A 40 -15.90 -18.27 -13.95
CA ARG A 40 -15.58 -18.86 -15.27
C ARG A 40 -14.17 -18.52 -15.73
N VAL A 41 -13.71 -17.29 -15.51
CA VAL A 41 -12.35 -16.86 -15.86
C VAL A 41 -11.32 -17.53 -14.95
N LEU A 42 -11.53 -17.53 -13.65
CA LEU A 42 -10.63 -18.13 -12.66
C LEU A 42 -10.49 -19.64 -12.86
N ARG A 43 -11.60 -20.34 -13.12
CA ARG A 43 -11.57 -21.77 -13.49
C ARG A 43 -10.74 -21.98 -14.75
N ARG A 44 -10.98 -21.21 -15.82
CA ARG A 44 -10.19 -21.32 -17.06
C ARG A 44 -8.70 -21.09 -16.84
N LEU A 45 -8.32 -20.07 -16.07
CA LEU A 45 -6.92 -19.77 -15.77
C LEU A 45 -6.26 -20.91 -14.97
N ARG A 46 -6.99 -21.48 -14.01
CA ARG A 46 -6.53 -22.63 -13.22
C ARG A 46 -6.37 -23.88 -14.07
N ASP A 47 -7.35 -24.19 -14.92
CA ASP A 47 -7.33 -25.38 -15.80
C ASP A 47 -6.18 -25.30 -16.81
N ARG A 48 -5.74 -24.08 -17.17
CA ARG A 48 -4.55 -23.82 -17.99
C ARG A 48 -3.24 -23.84 -17.22
N GLY A 49 -3.27 -23.97 -15.89
CA GLY A 49 -2.08 -23.98 -15.06
C GLY A 49 -1.45 -22.62 -14.82
N GLU A 50 -2.16 -21.52 -15.09
CA GLU A 50 -1.64 -20.15 -14.89
C GLU A 50 -1.72 -19.70 -13.43
N ILE A 51 -2.74 -20.18 -12.71
CA ILE A 51 -3.02 -19.81 -11.31
C ILE A 51 -3.35 -21.05 -10.48
N GLU A 52 -3.29 -20.90 -9.16
CA GLU A 52 -3.79 -21.86 -8.20
C GLU A 52 -4.65 -21.22 -7.12
N VAL A 53 -5.45 -22.04 -6.44
CA VAL A 53 -6.17 -21.67 -5.22
C VAL A 53 -5.27 -22.01 -4.05
N ILE A 54 -4.98 -21.03 -3.18
CA ILE A 54 -4.06 -21.20 -2.05
C ILE A 54 -4.77 -21.37 -0.71
N THR A 55 -6.02 -20.93 -0.55
CA THR A 55 -6.81 -21.15 0.67
C THR A 55 -7.85 -22.24 0.48
N SER A 56 -8.04 -23.08 1.50
CA SER A 56 -9.07 -24.14 1.51
C SER A 56 -10.46 -23.63 1.88
N GLN A 57 -10.58 -22.42 2.43
CA GLN A 57 -11.84 -21.82 2.88
C GLN A 57 -12.22 -20.59 2.04
N ALA A 58 -13.53 -20.34 1.95
CA ALA A 58 -14.08 -19.21 1.23
C ALA A 58 -13.94 -17.90 2.04
N PRO A 59 -13.74 -16.73 1.38
CA PRO A 59 -13.54 -16.59 -0.05
C PRO A 59 -12.19 -17.18 -0.50
N TYR A 60 -12.19 -17.92 -1.61
CA TYR A 60 -10.97 -18.51 -2.16
C TYR A 60 -9.96 -17.42 -2.54
N VAL A 61 -8.70 -17.67 -2.21
CA VAL A 61 -7.57 -16.83 -2.57
C VAL A 61 -6.78 -17.51 -3.68
N TYR A 62 -6.39 -16.72 -4.67
CA TYR A 62 -5.66 -17.15 -5.86
C TYR A 62 -4.25 -16.57 -5.87
N ALA A 63 -3.32 -17.29 -6.49
CA ALA A 63 -1.96 -16.86 -6.77
C ALA A 63 -1.52 -17.35 -8.15
N CYS A 64 -0.57 -16.69 -8.80
CA CYS A 64 0.03 -17.19 -10.05
C CYS A 64 0.82 -18.48 -9.81
N LYS A 65 1.07 -19.25 -10.88
CA LYS A 65 2.02 -20.37 -10.85
C LYS A 65 3.34 -19.98 -11.54
N PRO A 66 4.52 -20.31 -10.97
CA PRO A 66 4.71 -20.91 -9.65
C PRO A 66 4.28 -19.94 -8.52
N SER A 67 3.69 -20.48 -7.45
CA SER A 67 3.15 -19.62 -6.39
C SER A 67 4.25 -18.83 -5.68
N PRO A 68 4.11 -17.49 -5.57
CA PRO A 68 5.01 -16.66 -4.77
C PRO A 68 4.79 -16.86 -3.26
N ILE A 69 3.76 -17.61 -2.86
CA ILE A 69 3.38 -17.84 -1.46
C ILE A 69 2.97 -19.30 -1.21
N LYS A 70 3.37 -19.86 -0.07
CA LYS A 70 2.90 -21.18 0.38
C LYS A 70 1.41 -21.12 0.76
N ARG A 71 0.68 -22.21 0.51
CA ARG A 71 -0.78 -22.30 0.73
C ARG A 71 -1.22 -22.05 2.18
N ASP A 72 -0.37 -22.41 3.13
CA ASP A 72 -0.57 -22.27 4.57
C ASP A 72 0.15 -21.05 5.16
N SER A 73 0.62 -20.12 4.31
CA SER A 73 1.42 -19.00 4.78
C SER A 73 0.61 -18.03 5.65
N GLN A 74 1.14 -17.77 6.85
CA GLN A 74 0.64 -16.72 7.74
C GLN A 74 0.71 -15.30 7.14
N LYS A 75 1.38 -15.13 5.99
CA LYS A 75 1.47 -13.86 5.26
C LYS A 75 0.26 -13.61 4.34
N ILE A 76 -0.56 -14.62 4.02
CA ILE A 76 -1.73 -14.43 3.13
C ILE A 76 -2.61 -13.28 3.63
N PRO A 77 -3.01 -13.22 4.92
CA PRO A 77 -3.87 -12.15 5.38
C PRO A 77 -3.18 -10.77 5.39
N HIS A 78 -1.84 -10.71 5.40
CA HIS A 78 -1.09 -9.46 5.26
C HIS A 78 -1.17 -8.91 3.84
N TYR A 79 -0.98 -9.75 2.83
CA TYR A 79 -1.11 -9.33 1.43
C TYR A 79 -2.54 -8.90 1.09
N LEU A 80 -3.55 -9.59 1.62
CA LEU A 80 -4.95 -9.16 1.46
C LEU A 80 -5.22 -7.79 2.08
N GLU A 81 -4.57 -7.46 3.20
CA GLU A 81 -4.68 -6.12 3.80
C GLU A 81 -4.04 -5.04 2.91
N ILE A 82 -2.89 -5.33 2.29
CA ILE A 82 -2.27 -4.42 1.30
C ILE A 82 -3.22 -4.15 0.12
N VAL A 83 -3.91 -5.18 -0.38
CA VAL A 83 -4.92 -5.04 -1.44
C VAL A 83 -6.11 -4.21 -0.95
N GLN A 84 -6.52 -4.39 0.30
CA GLN A 84 -7.59 -3.59 0.89
C GLN A 84 -7.21 -2.10 0.98
N VAL A 85 -5.95 -1.77 1.30
CA VAL A 85 -5.44 -0.38 1.24
C VAL A 85 -5.55 0.19 -0.17
N TYR A 86 -5.20 -0.58 -1.20
CA TYR A 86 -5.37 -0.15 -2.59
C TYR A 86 -6.84 0.14 -2.92
N HIS A 87 -7.76 -0.76 -2.53
CA HIS A 87 -9.19 -0.56 -2.74
C HIS A 87 -9.73 0.68 -2.03
N ASP A 88 -9.32 0.90 -0.78
CA ASP A 88 -9.72 2.06 0.00
C ASP A 88 -9.23 3.37 -0.64
N MET A 89 -8.01 3.40 -1.16
CA MET A 89 -7.49 4.54 -1.93
C MET A 89 -8.28 4.75 -3.21
N ALA A 90 -8.47 3.70 -4.01
CA ALA A 90 -9.10 3.76 -5.32
C ALA A 90 -10.57 4.21 -5.29
N GLN A 91 -11.28 4.02 -4.17
CA GLN A 91 -12.63 4.55 -3.98
C GLN A 91 -12.69 6.08 -3.89
N ILE A 92 -11.60 6.71 -3.44
CA ILE A 92 -11.50 8.16 -3.31
C ILE A 92 -10.82 8.73 -4.56
N GLY A 93 -9.74 8.09 -5.00
CA GLY A 93 -9.00 8.44 -6.20
C GLY A 93 -7.90 7.41 -6.44
N THR A 94 -7.81 6.88 -7.64
CA THR A 94 -6.83 5.82 -7.96
C THR A 94 -5.39 6.34 -7.75
N PRO A 95 -4.55 5.63 -6.98
CA PRO A 95 -3.14 6.01 -6.86
C PRO A 95 -2.44 5.87 -8.22
N SER A 96 -1.65 6.87 -8.61
CA SER A 96 -0.92 6.86 -9.88
C SER A 96 0.21 5.82 -9.88
N THR A 97 0.76 5.58 -8.69
CA THR A 97 1.75 4.52 -8.43
C THR A 97 1.32 3.75 -7.20
N PHE A 98 1.35 2.43 -7.27
CA PHE A 98 1.14 1.56 -6.11
C PHE A 98 2.02 0.34 -6.24
N ILE A 99 3.06 0.25 -5.43
CA ILE A 99 4.08 -0.79 -5.43
C ILE A 99 4.00 -1.52 -4.08
N PRO A 100 3.44 -2.74 -4.05
CA PRO A 100 3.51 -3.61 -2.87
C PRO A 100 4.95 -4.05 -2.59
N GLU A 101 5.35 -4.02 -1.33
CA GLU A 101 6.64 -4.48 -0.81
C GLU A 101 7.85 -4.08 -1.67
N PRO A 102 8.04 -2.78 -1.93
CA PRO A 102 9.17 -2.28 -2.71
C PRO A 102 10.50 -2.69 -2.04
N LYS A 103 11.53 -2.88 -2.88
CA LYS A 103 12.86 -3.29 -2.43
C LYS A 103 13.84 -2.13 -2.61
N TYR A 104 14.28 -1.55 -1.50
CA TYR A 104 15.28 -0.47 -1.51
C TYR A 104 16.72 -0.98 -1.28
N GLY A 105 16.88 -2.19 -0.73
CA GLY A 105 18.18 -2.81 -0.46
C GLY A 105 18.42 -3.07 1.03
N LYS A 106 19.52 -3.78 1.33
CA LYS A 106 19.83 -4.20 2.71
C LYS A 106 20.07 -2.98 3.61
N GLY A 107 19.39 -2.95 4.76
CA GLY A 107 19.51 -1.87 5.76
C GLY A 107 18.73 -0.60 5.40
N LEU A 108 17.99 -0.60 4.29
CA LEU A 108 17.11 0.49 3.87
C LEU A 108 15.64 0.16 4.19
N PRO A 109 14.71 1.12 4.06
CA PRO A 109 13.30 0.89 4.34
C PRO A 109 12.74 -0.34 3.62
N GLU A 110 11.86 -1.03 4.31
CA GLU A 110 11.07 -2.13 3.77
C GLU A 110 9.60 -1.85 4.09
N PRO A 111 9.02 -0.78 3.51
CA PRO A 111 7.61 -0.49 3.70
C PRO A 111 6.76 -1.60 3.08
N ASP A 112 5.55 -1.80 3.59
CA ASP A 112 4.59 -2.71 2.97
C ASP A 112 4.10 -2.16 1.62
N ILE A 113 4.03 -0.83 1.48
CA ILE A 113 3.58 -0.18 0.26
C ILE A 113 4.41 1.09 0.02
N PHE A 114 4.83 1.30 -1.22
CA PHE A 114 5.13 2.63 -1.73
C PHE A 114 4.04 3.06 -2.72
N THR A 115 3.55 4.29 -2.58
CA THR A 115 2.49 4.80 -3.44
C THR A 115 2.59 6.30 -3.67
N ILE A 116 2.08 6.75 -4.81
CA ILE A 116 1.85 8.17 -5.10
C ILE A 116 0.35 8.35 -5.22
N TRP A 117 -0.23 9.09 -4.28
CA TRP A 117 -1.67 9.26 -4.16
C TRP A 117 -2.01 10.73 -4.01
N GLY A 118 -2.85 11.26 -4.92
CA GLY A 118 -3.12 12.70 -5.00
C GLY A 118 -1.86 13.55 -5.22
N GLY A 119 -0.87 13.02 -5.94
CA GLY A 119 0.43 13.67 -6.17
C GLY A 119 1.40 13.61 -4.99
N LYS A 120 1.04 12.95 -3.88
CA LYS A 120 1.88 12.86 -2.68
C LYS A 120 2.51 11.47 -2.57
N PRO A 121 3.85 11.36 -2.55
CA PRO A 121 4.53 10.08 -2.34
C PRO A 121 4.44 9.64 -0.87
N MET A 122 4.18 8.36 -0.63
CA MET A 122 3.98 7.78 0.69
C MET A 122 4.63 6.40 0.81
N PHE A 123 5.30 6.18 1.95
CA PHE A 123 5.58 4.86 2.50
C PHE A 123 4.46 4.47 3.44
N ILE A 124 3.93 3.26 3.31
CA ILE A 124 2.87 2.76 4.18
C ILE A 124 3.33 1.47 4.85
N GLU A 125 3.18 1.45 6.17
CA GLU A 125 3.37 0.29 7.04
C GLU A 125 1.99 -0.18 7.52
N VAL A 126 1.61 -1.42 7.22
CA VAL A 126 0.33 -2.03 7.56
C VAL A 126 0.48 -2.88 8.81
N GLN A 127 0.12 -2.32 9.96
CA GLN A 127 0.33 -2.97 11.25
C GLN A 127 -0.86 -3.85 11.65
N ARG A 128 -0.74 -5.15 11.42
CA ARG A 128 -1.77 -6.15 11.80
C ARG A 128 -1.60 -6.73 13.20
N ASN A 129 -0.36 -6.81 13.68
CA ASN A 129 0.01 -7.33 15.00
C ASN A 129 0.66 -6.22 15.82
N THR A 130 0.88 -6.38 17.13
CA THR A 130 1.64 -5.39 17.90
C THR A 130 3.14 -5.71 17.83
N PHE A 131 3.96 -4.73 17.46
CA PHE A 131 5.42 -4.86 17.50
C PHE A 131 5.99 -4.19 18.76
N THR A 132 7.16 -4.67 19.19
CA THR A 132 7.89 -4.06 20.30
C THR A 132 8.48 -2.72 19.88
N SER A 133 8.79 -1.88 20.87
CA SER A 133 9.48 -0.60 20.65
C SER A 133 10.84 -0.78 19.96
N ALA A 134 11.55 -1.90 20.22
CA ALA A 134 12.82 -2.21 19.56
C ALA A 134 12.64 -2.40 18.05
N VAL A 135 11.64 -3.18 17.63
CA VAL A 135 11.34 -3.42 16.20
C VAL A 135 10.98 -2.11 15.48
N TRP A 136 10.19 -1.24 16.12
CA TRP A 136 9.89 0.08 15.57
C TRP A 136 11.11 0.99 15.53
N GLY A 137 11.96 0.95 16.56
CA GLY A 137 13.24 1.67 16.58
C GLY A 137 14.11 1.32 15.37
N GLU A 138 14.24 0.03 15.06
CA GLU A 138 14.96 -0.43 13.86
C GLU A 138 14.30 0.06 12.57
N LYS A 139 12.96 -0.01 12.45
CA LYS A 139 12.23 0.52 11.29
C LYS A 139 12.52 2.01 11.09
N PHE A 140 12.38 2.83 12.14
CA PHE A 140 12.66 4.27 12.07
C PHE A 140 14.13 4.55 11.75
N ALA A 141 15.07 3.75 12.27
CA ALA A 141 16.48 3.88 11.94
C ALA A 141 16.75 3.64 10.44
N ARG A 142 16.07 2.66 9.81
CA ARG A 142 16.18 2.44 8.36
C ARG A 142 15.64 3.62 7.54
N TYR A 143 14.50 4.20 7.92
CA TYR A 143 13.98 5.42 7.28
C TYR A 143 14.92 6.62 7.46
N ARG A 144 15.44 6.82 8.66
CA ARG A 144 16.42 7.88 8.95
C ARG A 144 17.69 7.72 8.10
N THR A 145 18.22 6.51 8.02
CA THR A 145 19.39 6.19 7.18
C THR A 145 19.11 6.52 5.71
N TYR A 146 17.97 6.10 5.17
CA TYR A 146 17.61 6.38 3.79
C TYR A 146 17.45 7.88 3.54
N PHE A 147 16.80 8.62 4.44
CA PHE A 147 16.69 10.07 4.38
C PHE A 147 18.07 10.74 4.25
N HIS A 148 19.02 10.39 5.12
CA HIS A 148 20.36 10.99 5.12
C HIS A 148 21.22 10.57 3.94
N ARG A 149 21.04 9.36 3.40
CA ARG A 149 21.76 8.91 2.20
C ARG A 149 21.41 9.69 0.94
N LYS A 150 20.24 10.34 0.90
CA LYS A 150 19.74 11.11 -0.25
C LYS A 150 19.56 10.31 -1.55
N ASP A 151 19.68 8.98 -1.50
CA ASP A 151 19.44 8.10 -2.65
C ASP A 151 18.00 8.25 -3.18
N TRP A 152 17.04 8.48 -2.28
CA TRP A 152 15.64 8.77 -2.59
C TRP A 152 15.44 9.96 -3.53
N MET A 153 16.38 10.90 -3.59
CA MET A 153 16.30 12.09 -4.46
C MET A 153 16.49 11.73 -5.94
N ARG A 154 17.01 10.54 -6.24
CA ARG A 154 17.29 10.07 -7.61
C ARG A 154 16.23 9.08 -8.12
N GLU A 155 15.21 8.82 -7.32
CA GLU A 155 14.14 7.90 -7.72
C GLU A 155 13.41 8.43 -8.97
N PRO A 156 13.02 7.56 -9.94
CA PRO A 156 12.46 8.00 -11.23
C PRO A 156 11.17 8.81 -11.13
N TRP A 157 10.46 8.71 -10.00
CA TRP A 157 9.22 9.44 -9.73
C TRP A 157 9.45 10.85 -9.18
N GLN A 158 10.70 11.23 -8.89
CA GLN A 158 11.02 12.56 -8.37
C GLN A 158 10.79 13.65 -9.43
N GLY A 159 10.33 14.81 -8.95
CA GLY A 159 10.22 16.02 -9.74
C GLY A 159 11.46 16.90 -9.66
N LYS A 160 11.33 18.16 -10.12
CA LYS A 160 12.41 19.17 -10.03
C LYS A 160 12.83 19.46 -8.59
N GLU A 161 11.88 19.43 -7.66
CA GLU A 161 12.11 19.56 -6.23
C GLU A 161 11.91 18.18 -5.59
N PRO A 162 12.98 17.48 -5.19
CA PRO A 162 12.86 16.15 -4.62
C PRO A 162 12.12 16.20 -3.28
N VAL A 163 11.14 15.31 -3.13
CA VAL A 163 10.35 15.19 -1.89
C VAL A 163 10.57 13.82 -1.27
N PHE A 164 10.83 13.79 0.04
CA PHE A 164 10.87 12.55 0.78
C PHE A 164 9.43 12.05 1.06
N PRO A 165 9.11 10.77 0.82
CA PRO A 165 7.77 10.25 1.03
C PRO A 165 7.31 10.37 2.49
N TRP A 166 6.01 10.62 2.71
CA TRP A 166 5.44 10.56 4.05
C TRP A 166 5.45 9.12 4.57
N LEU A 167 5.74 8.92 5.85
CA LEU A 167 5.59 7.63 6.49
C LEU A 167 4.20 7.53 7.13
N ILE A 168 3.34 6.71 6.53
CA ILE A 168 1.99 6.40 7.03
C ILE A 168 2.06 5.05 7.73
N ILE A 169 1.64 5.01 8.98
CA ILE A 169 1.54 3.77 9.76
C ILE A 169 0.06 3.52 10.00
N LEU A 170 -0.46 2.46 9.39
CA LEU A 170 -1.83 1.99 9.60
C LEU A 170 -1.84 1.11 10.84
N THR A 171 -2.34 1.64 11.96
CA THR A 171 -2.26 0.99 13.27
C THR A 171 -3.47 1.33 14.14
N GLN A 172 -3.90 0.37 14.96
CA GLN A 172 -4.91 0.58 16.00
C GLN A 172 -4.30 1.05 17.33
N THR A 173 -2.97 0.92 17.50
CA THR A 173 -2.26 1.29 18.72
C THR A 173 -1.26 2.40 18.45
N ARG A 174 -0.99 3.21 19.48
CA ARG A 174 -0.01 4.29 19.40
C ARG A 174 1.40 3.71 19.44
N ILE A 175 2.22 4.11 18.48
CA ILE A 175 3.64 3.80 18.40
C ILE A 175 4.44 5.04 18.79
N ALA A 176 5.43 4.88 19.67
CA ALA A 176 6.35 5.96 20.00
C ALA A 176 7.21 6.30 18.78
N VAL A 177 7.16 7.55 18.33
CA VAL A 177 8.02 8.05 17.25
C VAL A 177 9.25 8.70 17.90
N PRO A 178 10.48 8.32 17.50
CA PRO A 178 11.69 8.92 18.04
C PRO A 178 11.76 10.41 17.77
N ASP A 179 12.24 11.17 18.76
CA ASP A 179 12.49 12.60 18.59
C ASP A 179 13.54 12.87 17.49
N GLY A 180 13.39 14.03 16.84
CA GLY A 180 14.30 14.48 15.79
C GLY A 180 14.28 13.61 14.52
N LEU A 181 13.23 12.82 14.29
CA LEU A 181 13.08 12.09 13.03
C LEU A 181 12.83 13.09 11.88
N PRO A 182 13.64 13.09 10.80
CA PRO A 182 13.60 14.15 9.79
C PRO A 182 12.48 13.98 8.74
N LEU A 183 11.50 13.11 9.00
CA LEU A 183 10.42 12.80 8.07
C LEU A 183 9.05 12.95 8.73
N LYS A 184 8.04 13.27 7.91
CA LYS A 184 6.65 13.37 8.35
C LYS A 184 6.09 11.97 8.60
N VAL A 185 5.65 11.70 9.83
CA VAL A 185 5.05 10.44 10.25
C VAL A 185 3.59 10.65 10.63
N PHE A 186 2.70 9.85 10.07
CA PHE A 186 1.27 9.84 10.40
C PHE A 186 0.87 8.45 10.88
N GLN A 187 0.21 8.39 12.03
CA GLN A 187 -0.41 7.17 12.55
C GLN A 187 -1.92 7.32 12.46
N ILE A 188 -2.57 6.39 11.76
CA ILE A 188 -4.01 6.38 11.51
C ILE A 188 -4.54 4.94 11.52
N PRO A 189 -5.81 4.69 11.89
CA PRO A 189 -6.37 3.34 11.93
C PRO A 189 -6.65 2.74 10.54
N GLY A 190 -6.70 3.57 9.49
CA GLY A 190 -6.91 3.12 8.13
C GLY A 190 -6.77 4.28 7.15
N ILE A 191 -6.44 3.98 5.89
CA ILE A 191 -6.00 4.98 4.92
C ILE A 191 -7.05 6.08 4.63
N ARG A 192 -8.35 5.73 4.69
CA ARG A 192 -9.45 6.69 4.52
C ARG A 192 -9.41 7.84 5.53
N HIS A 193 -8.77 7.66 6.69
CA HIS A 193 -8.65 8.71 7.71
C HIS A 193 -7.62 9.78 7.35
N LEU A 194 -6.76 9.55 6.36
CA LEU A 194 -5.76 10.53 5.94
C LEU A 194 -6.42 11.79 5.36
N LEU A 195 -7.57 11.65 4.69
CA LEU A 195 -8.34 12.76 4.12
C LEU A 195 -8.80 13.77 5.18
N HIS A 196 -9.19 13.29 6.36
CA HIS A 196 -9.73 14.13 7.43
C HIS A 196 -8.64 14.97 8.11
N LYS A 197 -7.38 14.50 8.09
CA LYS A 197 -6.24 15.22 8.68
C LYS A 197 -5.60 16.22 7.72
N GLY A 198 -5.68 16.00 6.39
CA GLY A 198 -5.18 16.93 5.38
C GLY A 198 -5.88 18.30 5.41
N ALA A 199 -7.20 18.31 5.62
CA ALA A 199 -8.01 19.53 5.69
C ALA A 199 -7.73 20.40 6.93
N SER A 200 -7.11 19.83 7.97
CA SER A 200 -6.76 20.57 9.19
C SER A 200 -5.40 21.26 9.08
N ALA A 201 -4.49 20.74 8.25
CA ALA A 201 -3.17 21.32 8.03
C ALA A 201 -3.19 22.55 7.10
N GLU A 202 -4.18 22.66 6.22
CA GLU A 202 -4.34 23.81 5.31
C GLU A 202 -5.03 25.02 5.95
N LYS A 203 -5.66 24.88 7.13
CA LYS A 203 -6.35 26.00 7.81
C LYS A 203 -5.45 26.85 8.73
N VAL A 204 -4.17 26.50 8.91
CA VAL A 204 -3.28 27.20 9.87
C VAL A 204 -2.37 28.25 9.22
N THR A 205 -2.35 28.40 7.89
CA THR A 205 -1.35 29.26 7.21
C THR A 205 -1.89 30.56 6.60
N SER A 206 -3.06 31.07 7.00
CA SER A 206 -3.57 32.34 6.43
C SER A 206 -4.13 33.38 7.41
N LYS A 207 -3.98 33.20 8.74
CA LYS A 207 -4.44 34.22 9.71
C LYS A 207 -3.39 34.85 10.63
N ASP A 208 -2.18 34.30 10.76
CA ASP A 208 -1.20 34.81 11.74
C ASP A 208 -0.04 35.64 11.13
N THR A 209 -0.27 36.36 10.02
CA THR A 209 0.77 37.24 9.42
C THR A 209 0.35 38.69 9.22
N LYS A 210 -0.64 39.19 9.97
CA LYS A 210 -1.05 40.61 9.91
C LYS A 210 -0.99 41.41 11.21
N GLU A 211 -0.48 40.85 12.31
CA GLU A 211 -0.23 41.61 13.55
C GLU A 211 1.26 41.60 13.92
N LEU A 212 2.12 42.12 13.03
CA LEU A 212 3.49 42.55 13.37
C LEU A 212 3.94 43.66 12.41
N MET A 213 3.04 44.59 12.09
CA MET A 213 3.39 45.89 11.49
C MET A 213 2.34 46.92 11.91
N ASN A 214 2.49 47.49 13.09
CA ASN A 214 2.37 48.93 13.31
C ASN A 214 2.95 49.27 14.70
N PRO A 215 3.66 50.41 14.79
CA PRO A 215 4.70 50.67 15.80
C PRO A 215 4.19 50.81 17.23
#